data_AF-A0A4Q4IXN8-F1
#
_entry.id   AF-A0A4Q4IXN8-F1
#
_cell.length_a   1.000
_cell.length_b   1.000
_cell.length_c   1.000
_cell.angle_alpha   90.00
_cell.angle_beta   90.00
_cell.angle_gamma   90.00
#
_symmetry.space_group_name_H-M   'P 1'
#
loop_
_entity.id
_entity.type
_entity.pdbx_description
1 polymer ?
#
loop_
_entity_poly.entity_id
_entity_poly.type
_entity_poly.pdbx_seq_one_letter_code
_entity_poly.pdbx_strand_id
1 'polypeptide(L)'
;MFEPKSKMTPHAEADFLIQEIRDTRTAYDNATVDKWRAQHLGMIGLRMSALVRAARKVLAAAHPTTQSDTDADQCTMLEARTSTYLNSASRLSATMEHEWPRDIQQEIDAQADDLIRDADAISAELAAIVARYPAP
;
A
#
# COMPACT_ATOMS: atom_id res chain seq x y z
N MET A 1 4.44 8.17 -23.02
CA MET A 1 3.10 8.66 -23.42
C MET A 1 2.18 8.35 -22.25
N PHE A 2 1.74 9.37 -21.49
CA PHE A 2 0.81 9.18 -20.37
C PHE A 2 -0.61 9.12 -20.94
N GLU A 3 -1.31 8.01 -20.77
CA GLU A 3 -2.75 8.01 -21.01
C GLU A 3 -3.43 8.86 -19.92
N PRO A 4 -4.38 9.73 -20.27
CA PRO A 4 -5.15 10.45 -19.26
C PRO A 4 -5.90 9.43 -18.38
N LYS A 5 -5.88 9.63 -17.05
CA LYS A 5 -6.53 8.78 -16.02
C LYS A 5 -8.00 8.42 -16.29
N SER A 6 -8.64 9.08 -17.26
CA SER A 6 -10.01 8.88 -17.69
C SER A 6 -10.26 7.62 -18.56
N LYS A 7 -9.24 6.80 -18.86
CA LYS A 7 -9.39 5.56 -19.68
C LYS A 7 -8.85 4.28 -19.04
N MET A 8 -8.27 4.35 -17.85
CA MET A 8 -7.63 3.18 -17.24
C MET A 8 -8.69 2.21 -16.71
N THR A 9 -8.60 0.93 -17.09
CA THR A 9 -9.45 -0.12 -16.53
C THR A 9 -9.10 -0.34 -15.05
N PRO A 10 -10.03 -0.87 -14.23
CA PRO A 10 -9.74 -1.20 -12.83
C PRO A 10 -8.50 -2.10 -12.66
N HIS A 11 -8.27 -3.03 -13.59
CA HIS A 11 -7.08 -3.89 -13.63
C HIS A 11 -5.81 -3.10 -13.89
N ALA A 12 -5.80 -2.28 -14.95
CA ALA A 12 -4.64 -1.45 -15.26
C ALA A 12 -4.34 -0.44 -14.13
N GLU A 13 -5.38 0.05 -13.43
CA GLU A 13 -5.23 0.85 -12.21
C GLU A 13 -4.58 0.08 -11.07
N ALA A 14 -5.03 -1.14 -10.80
CA ALA A 14 -4.43 -1.98 -9.78
C ALA A 14 -2.96 -2.33 -10.09
N ASP A 15 -2.66 -2.75 -11.32
CA ASP A 15 -1.30 -3.10 -11.75
C ASP A 15 -0.35 -1.90 -11.65
N PHE A 16 -0.80 -0.74 -12.12
CA PHE A 16 -0.04 0.51 -11.98
C PHE A 16 0.24 0.84 -10.51
N LEU A 17 -0.76 0.71 -9.63
CA LEU A 17 -0.60 0.99 -8.20
C LEU A 17 0.32 -0.02 -7.51
N ILE A 18 0.28 -1.30 -7.88
CA ILE A 18 1.21 -2.33 -7.38
C ILE A 18 2.64 -1.96 -7.75
N GLN A 19 2.88 -1.54 -9.00
CA GLN A 19 4.21 -1.12 -9.43
C GLN A 19 4.67 0.13 -8.68
N GLU A 20 3.81 1.13 -8.56
CA GLU A 20 4.11 2.36 -7.83
C GLU A 20 4.42 2.14 -6.34
N ILE A 21 3.77 1.16 -5.69
CA ILE A 21 4.10 0.76 -4.31
C ILE A 21 5.52 0.17 -4.28
N ARG A 22 5.86 -0.74 -5.20
CA ARG A 22 7.20 -1.35 -5.28
C ARG A 22 8.29 -0.32 -5.56
N ASP A 23 8.06 0.60 -6.48
CA ASP A 23 8.99 1.68 -6.81
C ASP A 23 9.22 2.59 -5.61
N THR A 24 8.16 2.87 -4.85
CA THR A 24 8.24 3.71 -3.65
C THR A 24 8.95 3.01 -2.50
N ARG A 25 8.71 1.72 -2.33
CA ARG A 25 9.44 0.88 -1.37
C ARG A 25 10.93 0.85 -1.73
N THR A 26 11.25 0.72 -3.02
CA THR A 26 12.65 0.82 -3.49
C THR A 26 13.24 2.20 -3.18
N ALA A 27 12.49 3.28 -3.37
CA ALA A 27 12.94 4.63 -3.02
C ALA A 27 13.11 4.82 -1.49
N TYR A 28 12.25 4.20 -0.68
CA TYR A 28 12.38 4.18 0.78
C TYR A 28 13.69 3.51 1.22
N ASP A 29 14.00 2.32 0.70
CA ASP A 29 15.22 1.58 1.04
C ASP A 29 16.50 2.36 0.70
N ASN A 30 16.44 3.18 -0.36
CA ASN A 30 17.56 3.99 -0.82
C ASN A 30 17.62 5.39 -0.15
N ALA A 31 16.63 5.76 0.66
CA ALA A 31 16.58 7.07 1.28
C ALA A 31 17.53 7.13 2.48
N THR A 32 18.54 8.02 2.40
CA THR A 32 19.53 8.23 3.47
C THR A 32 19.15 9.33 4.45
N VAL A 33 18.02 10.00 4.23
CA VAL A 33 17.53 11.12 5.04
C VAL A 33 16.20 10.72 5.67
N ASP A 34 16.09 10.82 7.00
CA ASP A 34 14.92 10.34 7.74
C ASP A 34 13.62 11.03 7.33
N LYS A 35 13.67 12.35 7.09
CA LYS A 35 12.53 13.10 6.55
C LYS A 35 12.02 12.52 5.23
N TRP A 36 12.93 12.03 4.37
CA TRP A 36 12.53 11.40 3.11
C TRP A 36 11.96 10.01 3.36
N ARG A 37 12.57 9.20 4.23
CA ARG A 37 12.00 7.89 4.62
C ARG A 37 10.57 8.03 5.15
N ALA A 38 10.34 9.00 6.04
CA ALA A 38 9.02 9.33 6.58
C ALA A 38 7.99 9.68 5.49
N GLN A 39 8.38 10.51 4.51
CA GLN A 39 7.53 10.85 3.38
C GLN A 39 7.13 9.60 2.56
N HIS A 40 8.08 8.69 2.30
CA HIS A 40 7.80 7.48 1.54
C HIS A 40 6.85 6.53 2.28
N LEU A 41 6.94 6.40 3.61
CA LEU A 41 5.99 5.62 4.40
C LEU A 41 4.55 6.10 4.19
N GLY A 42 4.32 7.41 4.26
CA GLY A 42 3.00 7.99 3.98
C GLY A 42 2.55 7.74 2.54
N MET A 43 3.45 7.88 1.58
CA MET A 43 3.14 7.69 0.15
C MET A 43 2.79 6.23 -0.18
N ILE A 44 3.42 5.25 0.46
CA ILE A 44 3.08 3.82 0.35
C ILE A 44 1.65 3.60 0.85
N GLY A 45 1.30 4.13 2.02
CA GLY A 45 -0.05 3.98 2.59
C GLY A 45 -1.15 4.56 1.70
N LEU A 46 -0.94 5.75 1.14
CA LEU A 46 -1.91 6.36 0.22
C LEU A 46 -2.13 5.52 -1.04
N ARG A 47 -1.06 4.93 -1.58
CA ARG A 47 -1.14 4.04 -2.74
C ARG A 47 -1.82 2.72 -2.40
N MET A 48 -1.55 2.14 -1.23
CA MET A 48 -2.30 0.95 -0.76
C MET A 48 -3.79 1.25 -0.63
N SER A 49 -4.18 2.40 -0.08
CA SER A 49 -5.61 2.79 -0.03
C SER A 49 -6.22 2.93 -1.42
N ALA A 50 -5.47 3.44 -2.40
CA ALA A 50 -5.92 3.46 -3.78
C ALA A 50 -6.03 2.05 -4.37
N LEU A 51 -5.09 1.15 -4.05
CA LEU A 51 -5.09 -0.23 -4.52
C LEU A 51 -6.28 -1.01 -3.97
N VAL A 52 -6.64 -0.84 -2.70
CA VAL A 52 -7.87 -1.41 -2.11
C VAL A 52 -9.10 -0.98 -2.92
N ARG A 53 -9.21 0.31 -3.26
CA ARG A 53 -10.32 0.81 -4.08
C ARG A 53 -10.32 0.21 -5.49
N ALA A 54 -9.15 0.10 -6.13
CA ALA A 54 -9.02 -0.52 -7.44
C ALA A 54 -9.42 -2.01 -7.41
N ALA A 55 -8.96 -2.77 -6.41
CA ALA A 55 -9.30 -4.17 -6.20
C ALA A 55 -10.81 -4.36 -6.00
N ARG A 56 -11.47 -3.49 -5.22
CA ARG A 56 -12.94 -3.52 -5.08
C ARG A 56 -13.69 -3.24 -6.39
N LYS A 57 -13.17 -2.33 -7.23
CA LYS A 57 -13.74 -2.11 -8.57
C LYS A 57 -13.58 -3.34 -9.47
N VAL A 58 -12.43 -4.03 -9.39
CA VAL A 58 -12.19 -5.29 -10.11
C VAL A 58 -13.20 -6.35 -9.66
N LEU A 59 -13.40 -6.52 -8.35
CA LEU A 59 -14.40 -7.45 -7.79
C LEU A 59 -15.82 -7.10 -8.23
N ALA A 60 -16.20 -5.82 -8.18
CA ALA A 60 -17.53 -5.38 -8.59
C ALA A 60 -17.83 -5.58 -10.08
N ALA A 61 -16.79 -5.62 -10.93
CA ALA A 61 -16.90 -5.93 -12.35
C ALA A 61 -16.95 -7.44 -12.64
N ALA A 62 -16.59 -8.28 -11.68
CA ALA A 62 -16.62 -9.73 -11.82
C ALA A 62 -18.03 -10.31 -11.61
N HIS A 63 -18.27 -11.51 -12.13
CA HIS A 63 -19.52 -12.23 -11.86
C HIS A 63 -19.59 -12.64 -10.38
N PRO A 64 -20.73 -12.42 -9.69
CA PRO A 64 -20.89 -12.82 -8.30
C PRO A 64 -20.74 -14.32 -8.11
N THR A 65 -19.84 -14.70 -7.20
CA THR A 65 -19.55 -16.08 -6.79
C THR A 65 -19.24 -16.09 -5.30
N THR A 66 -19.29 -17.26 -4.65
CA THR A 66 -18.83 -17.42 -3.26
C THR A 66 -17.38 -16.95 -3.07
N GLN A 67 -16.55 -17.10 -4.11
CA GLN A 67 -15.17 -16.61 -4.10
C GLN A 67 -15.10 -15.08 -4.11
N SER A 68 -15.95 -14.40 -4.92
CA SER A 68 -15.99 -12.92 -4.93
C SER A 68 -16.50 -12.33 -3.63
N ASP A 69 -17.43 -13.02 -2.94
CA ASP A 69 -17.90 -12.59 -1.62
C ASP A 69 -16.76 -12.69 -0.58
N THR A 70 -16.03 -13.81 -0.59
CA THR A 70 -14.86 -14.01 0.28
C THR A 70 -13.77 -12.96 0.03
N ASP A 71 -13.49 -12.66 -1.24
CA ASP A 71 -12.48 -11.67 -1.59
C ASP A 71 -12.94 -10.23 -1.28
N ALA A 72 -14.25 -9.95 -1.30
CA ALA A 72 -14.81 -8.67 -0.87
C ALA A 72 -14.64 -8.46 0.66
N ASP A 73 -14.87 -9.50 1.45
CA ASP A 73 -14.60 -9.49 2.89
C ASP A 73 -13.10 -9.32 3.16
N GLN A 74 -12.25 -10.01 2.42
CA GLN A 74 -10.80 -9.84 2.52
C GLN A 74 -10.36 -8.41 2.17
N CYS A 75 -10.92 -7.80 1.11
CA CYS A 75 -10.68 -6.39 0.80
C CYS A 75 -11.08 -5.45 1.94
N THR A 76 -12.14 -5.77 2.68
CA THR A 76 -12.57 -4.98 3.86
C THR A 76 -11.59 -5.11 5.03
N MET A 77 -11.09 -6.31 5.28
CA MET A 77 -10.02 -6.50 6.27
C MET A 77 -8.73 -5.77 5.87
N LEU A 78 -8.36 -5.83 4.58
CA LEU A 78 -7.18 -5.15 4.05
C LEU A 78 -7.31 -3.64 4.07
N GLU A 79 -8.52 -3.09 3.89
CA GLU A 79 -8.81 -1.66 4.08
C GLU A 79 -8.56 -1.21 5.53
N ALA A 80 -9.03 -2.01 6.50
CA ALA A 80 -8.80 -1.74 7.91
C ALA A 80 -7.31 -1.81 8.27
N ARG A 81 -6.58 -2.82 7.78
CA ARG A 81 -5.12 -2.92 7.94
C ARG A 81 -4.38 -1.74 7.32
N THR A 82 -4.75 -1.34 6.10
CA THR A 82 -4.20 -0.17 5.43
C THR A 82 -4.42 1.11 6.25
N SER A 83 -5.58 1.24 6.88
CA SER A 83 -5.90 2.39 7.75
C SER A 83 -5.03 2.39 9.02
N THR A 84 -4.82 1.22 9.62
CA THR A 84 -3.90 1.05 10.76
C THR A 84 -2.46 1.41 10.36
N TYR A 85 -1.99 0.93 9.20
CA TYR A 85 -0.70 1.30 8.65
C TYR A 85 -0.57 2.83 8.52
N LEU A 86 -1.55 3.51 7.90
CA LEU A 86 -1.51 4.96 7.69
C LEU A 86 -1.41 5.73 9.01
N ASN A 87 -2.17 5.33 10.02
CA ASN A 87 -2.12 5.94 11.34
C ASN A 87 -0.75 5.74 12.00
N SER A 88 -0.17 4.55 11.90
CA SER A 88 1.16 4.26 12.45
C SER A 88 2.27 4.98 11.69
N ALA A 89 2.22 5.00 10.36
CA ALA A 89 3.14 5.75 9.51
C ALA A 89 3.08 7.25 9.78
N SER A 90 1.89 7.81 10.01
CA SER A 90 1.74 9.23 10.38
C SER A 90 2.37 9.54 11.74
N ARG A 91 2.21 8.66 12.74
CA ARG A 91 2.83 8.83 14.06
C ARG A 91 4.35 8.73 13.98
N LEU A 92 4.86 7.72 13.28
CA LEU A 92 6.28 7.49 13.11
C LEU A 92 6.93 8.61 12.28
N SER A 93 6.24 9.13 11.26
CA SER A 93 6.72 10.28 10.50
C SER A 93 6.96 11.50 11.38
N ALA A 94 6.09 11.75 12.37
CA ALA A 94 6.27 12.86 13.30
C ALA A 94 7.47 12.65 14.25
N THR A 95 7.79 11.40 14.61
CA THR A 95 8.97 11.12 15.45
C THR A 95 10.26 11.23 14.66
N MET A 96 10.28 10.80 13.39
CA MET A 96 11.45 10.87 12.50
C MET A 96 11.90 12.30 12.12
N GLU A 97 11.12 13.33 12.45
CA GLU A 97 11.51 14.74 12.26
C GLU A 97 12.45 15.27 13.36
N HIS A 98 12.67 14.49 14.43
CA HIS A 98 13.51 14.86 15.56
C HIS A 98 14.82 14.07 15.56
N GLU A 99 15.90 14.70 16.01
CA GLU A 99 17.15 14.00 16.30
C GLU A 99 17.03 13.24 17.63
N TRP A 100 17.17 11.91 17.56
CA TRP A 100 17.08 11.04 18.73
C TRP A 100 18.44 10.46 19.14
N PRO A 101 18.60 10.11 20.43
CA PRO A 101 19.64 9.19 20.86
C PRO A 101 19.62 7.89 20.06
N ARG A 102 20.80 7.27 19.90
CA ARG A 102 21.00 6.12 19.02
C ARG A 102 20.10 4.92 19.33
N ASP A 103 19.85 4.64 20.60
CA ASP A 103 18.97 3.57 21.07
C ASP A 103 17.51 3.80 20.64
N ILE A 104 17.03 5.03 20.75
CA ILE A 104 15.67 5.40 20.31
C ILE A 104 15.58 5.38 18.79
N GLN A 105 16.62 5.85 18.09
CA GLN A 105 16.65 5.81 16.62
C GLN A 105 16.57 4.37 16.09
N GLN A 106 17.25 3.41 16.73
CA GLN A 106 17.18 2.00 16.37
C GLN A 106 15.76 1.42 16.51
N GLU A 107 15.04 1.82 17.54
CA GLU A 107 13.65 1.41 17.74
C GLU A 107 12.73 2.02 16.68
N ILE A 108 12.92 3.31 16.34
CA ILE A 108 12.19 3.99 15.26
C ILE A 108 12.43 3.29 13.92
N ASP A 109 13.68 2.92 13.63
CA ASP A 109 14.04 2.19 12.42
C ASP A 109 13.38 0.80 12.38
N ALA A 110 13.37 0.07 13.49
CA ALA A 110 12.70 -1.23 13.59
C ALA A 110 11.18 -1.12 13.34
N GLN A 111 10.53 -0.11 13.91
CA GLN A 111 9.10 0.15 13.68
C GLN A 111 8.83 0.54 12.21
N ALA A 112 9.74 1.28 11.58
CA ALA A 112 9.62 1.62 10.17
C ALA A 112 9.73 0.37 9.28
N ASP A 113 10.67 -0.52 9.58
CA ASP A 113 10.84 -1.79 8.87
C ASP A 113 9.62 -2.71 9.05
N ASP A 114 9.03 -2.75 10.25
CA ASP A 114 7.80 -3.50 10.51
C ASP A 114 6.63 -2.97 9.66
N LEU A 115 6.50 -1.65 9.53
CA LEU A 115 5.50 -1.04 8.66
C LEU A 115 5.72 -1.42 7.18
N ILE A 116 6.96 -1.38 6.70
CA ILE A 116 7.27 -1.78 5.32
C ILE A 116 6.89 -3.25 5.08
N ARG A 117 7.18 -4.15 6.03
CA ARG A 117 6.79 -5.56 5.92
C ARG A 117 5.27 -5.74 5.88
N ASP A 118 4.52 -4.97 6.67
CA ASP A 118 3.05 -5.01 6.62
C ASP A 118 2.52 -4.47 5.28
N ALA A 119 3.13 -3.41 4.74
CA ALA A 119 2.77 -2.88 3.43
C ALA A 119 3.03 -3.87 2.28
N ASP A 120 4.17 -4.57 2.32
CA ASP A 120 4.49 -5.63 1.36
C ASP A 120 3.45 -6.77 1.45
N ALA A 121 3.05 -7.18 2.66
CA ALA A 121 2.02 -8.20 2.84
C ALA A 121 0.65 -7.75 2.33
N ILE A 122 0.18 -6.56 2.70
CA ILE A 122 -1.12 -6.01 2.25
C ILE A 122 -1.15 -5.89 0.73
N SER A 123 -0.10 -5.32 0.12
CA SER A 123 -0.05 -5.12 -1.33
C SER A 123 0.01 -6.44 -2.10
N ALA A 124 0.72 -7.45 -1.57
CA ALA A 124 0.73 -8.80 -2.16
C ALA A 124 -0.64 -9.49 -2.08
N GLU A 125 -1.35 -9.37 -0.95
CA GLU A 125 -2.70 -9.91 -0.81
C GLU A 125 -3.69 -9.23 -1.77
N LEU A 126 -3.63 -7.90 -1.91
CA LEU A 126 -4.47 -7.16 -2.86
C LEU A 126 -4.14 -7.53 -4.32
N ALA A 127 -2.87 -7.68 -4.65
CA ALA A 127 -2.44 -8.14 -5.97
C ALA A 127 -2.96 -9.55 -6.28
N ALA A 128 -2.93 -10.45 -5.29
CA ALA A 128 -3.46 -11.80 -5.44
C ALA A 128 -4.98 -11.80 -5.67
N ILE A 129 -5.73 -10.93 -4.99
CA ILE A 129 -7.17 -10.76 -5.25
C ILE A 129 -7.39 -10.29 -6.70
N VAL A 130 -6.73 -9.23 -7.13
CA VAL A 130 -6.87 -8.69 -8.49
C VAL A 130 -6.57 -9.74 -9.56
N ALA A 131 -5.50 -10.52 -9.37
CA ALA A 131 -5.08 -11.56 -10.32
C ALA A 131 -6.09 -12.71 -10.49
N ARG A 132 -6.98 -12.96 -9.50
CA ARG A 132 -8.02 -14.00 -9.60
C ARG A 132 -9.16 -13.65 -10.55
N TYR A 133 -9.33 -12.37 -10.87
CA TYR A 133 -10.39 -11.87 -11.73
C TYR A 133 -9.75 -11.27 -12.98
N PRO A 134 -9.33 -12.04 -13.98
CA PRO A 134 -8.71 -11.48 -15.18
C PRO A 134 -9.69 -10.55 -15.92
N ALA A 135 -9.14 -9.54 -16.61
CA ALA A 135 -9.94 -8.65 -17.45
C ALA A 135 -10.70 -9.44 -18.54
N PRO A 136 -11.95 -9.06 -18.87
CA PRO A 136 -12.74 -9.71 -19.91
C PRO A 136 -12.18 -9.49 -21.32
#